data_AF-A0A846PH63-F1
#
_entry.id   AF-A0A846PH63-F1
#
_cell.length_a   1.000
_cell.length_b   1.000
_cell.length_c   1.000
_cell.angle_alpha   90.00
_cell.angle_beta   90.00
_cell.angle_gamma   90.00
#
_symmetry.space_group_name_H-M   'P 1'
#
loop_
_entity.id
_entity.type
_entity.pdbx_description
1 polymer ?
#
loop_
_entity_poly.entity_id
_entity_poly.type
_entity_poly.pdbx_seq_one_letter_code
_entity_poly.pdbx_strand_id
1 'polypeptide(L)'
;YIVELKIRNKYYKEKAIQIDKLFNLIHNSRALNKTPLYIVTDDKGVYVFNINKINLGNKKMVEKLSPVQTEFENNKMIKKYFFLLGENEASKIINYQKK
;
A
#
# COMPACT_ATOMS: atom_id res chain seq x y z
N TYR A 1 -3.32 -11.08 11.95
CA TYR A 1 -3.07 -10.31 10.72
C TYR A 1 -1.59 -9.96 10.66
N ILE A 2 -1.03 -9.71 9.48
CA ILE A 2 0.21 -8.95 9.31
C ILE A 2 -0.15 -7.70 8.51
N VAL A 3 0.38 -6.56 8.92
CA VAL A 3 -0.06 -5.25 8.44
C VAL A 3 1.12 -4.50 7.83
N GLU A 4 0.96 -4.02 6.61
CA GLU A 4 1.80 -2.96 6.02
C GLU A 4 1.04 -1.64 6.14
N LEU A 5 1.54 -0.72 6.99
CA LEU A 5 0.95 0.59 7.21
C LEU A 5 1.61 1.65 6.32
N LYS A 6 0.81 2.56 5.77
CA LYS A 6 1.26 3.76 5.06
C LYS A 6 0.49 4.97 5.55
N ILE A 7 1.21 5.92 6.14
CA ILE A 7 0.69 7.22 6.54
C ILE A 7 1.05 8.22 5.43
N ARG A 8 0.07 8.98 4.96
CA ARG A 8 0.23 9.96 3.89
C ARG A 8 -0.28 11.32 4.34
N ASN A 9 0.44 12.36 3.95
CA ASN A 9 0.05 13.75 4.19
C ASN A 9 -0.81 14.32 3.06
N LYS A 10 -1.10 13.53 2.02
CA LYS A 10 -1.85 13.93 0.83
C LYS A 10 -2.70 12.78 0.32
N TYR A 11 -3.92 13.12 -0.08
CA TYR A 11 -4.83 12.24 -0.78
C TYR A 11 -4.34 11.87 -2.18
N TYR A 12 -4.42 10.58 -2.47
CA TYR A 12 -4.30 10.02 -3.81
C TYR A 12 -5.52 9.15 -4.10
N LYS A 13 -6.14 9.31 -5.27
CA LYS A 13 -7.30 8.50 -5.69
C LYS A 13 -7.00 7.01 -5.69
N GLU A 14 -5.78 6.64 -6.07
CA GLU A 14 -5.28 5.27 -6.03
C GLU A 14 -4.19 5.17 -4.97
N LYS A 15 -4.23 4.09 -4.18
CA LYS A 15 -3.26 3.84 -3.11
C LYS A 15 -2.14 2.95 -3.65
N ALA A 16 -0.94 3.52 -3.77
CA ALA A 16 0.22 2.84 -4.34
C ALA A 16 0.94 1.97 -3.30
N ILE A 17 1.03 0.67 -3.58
CA ILE A 17 1.82 -0.30 -2.80
C ILE A 17 3.04 -0.74 -3.62
N GLN A 18 4.24 -0.69 -3.01
CA GLN A 18 5.47 -1.13 -3.66
C GLN A 18 5.49 -2.66 -3.76
N ILE A 19 5.87 -3.18 -4.92
CA ILE A 19 5.72 -4.62 -5.25
C ILE A 19 6.53 -5.53 -4.32
N ASP A 20 7.78 -5.17 -4.03
CA ASP A 20 8.65 -5.88 -3.09
C ASP A 20 8.04 -5.95 -1.68
N LYS A 21 7.49 -4.84 -1.18
CA LYS A 21 6.83 -4.77 0.13
C LYS A 21 5.55 -5.62 0.15
N LEU A 22 4.79 -5.61 -0.93
CA LEU A 22 3.60 -6.46 -1.07
C LEU A 22 3.96 -7.95 -1.02
N PHE A 23 4.97 -8.37 -1.79
CA PHE A 23 5.38 -9.78 -1.79
C PHE A 23 5.96 -10.21 -0.45
N ASN A 24 6.72 -9.35 0.22
CA ASN A 24 7.19 -9.61 1.58
C ASN A 24 6.01 -9.77 2.56
N LEU A 25 5.01 -8.88 2.48
CA LEU A 25 3.79 -8.97 3.29
C LEU A 25 3.05 -10.30 3.04
N ILE A 26 2.87 -10.71 1.77
CA ILE A 26 2.22 -11.97 1.41
C ILE A 26 3.02 -13.17 1.93
N HIS A 27 4.33 -13.17 1.72
CA HIS A 27 5.23 -14.26 2.14
C HIS A 27 5.16 -14.47 3.66
N ASN A 28 5.38 -13.42 4.44
CA ASN A 28 5.36 -13.50 5.90
C ASN A 28 3.96 -13.89 6.41
N SER A 29 2.91 -13.40 5.76
CA SER A 29 1.53 -13.73 6.13
C SER A 29 1.22 -15.20 5.92
N ARG A 30 1.69 -15.79 4.82
CA ARG A 30 1.57 -17.22 4.56
C ARG A 30 2.37 -18.04 5.57
N ALA A 31 3.61 -17.67 5.85
CA ALA A 31 4.47 -18.37 6.80
C ALA A 31 3.87 -18.43 8.22
N LEU A 32 3.14 -17.39 8.63
CA LEU A 32 2.53 -17.30 9.95
C LEU A 32 1.03 -17.65 9.98
N ASN A 33 0.48 -18.14 8.86
CA ASN A 33 -0.96 -18.41 8.69
C ASN A 33 -1.85 -17.23 9.14
N LYS A 34 -1.49 -16.00 8.72
CA LYS A 34 -2.21 -14.76 9.00
C LYS A 34 -2.73 -14.13 7.72
N THR A 35 -3.78 -13.32 7.82
CA THR A 35 -4.25 -12.51 6.70
C THR A 35 -3.36 -11.27 6.49
N PRO A 36 -2.86 -11.03 5.26
CA PRO A 36 -2.14 -9.81 4.89
C PRO A 36 -3.09 -8.62 4.72
N LEU A 37 -2.82 -7.54 5.45
CA LEU A 37 -3.53 -6.27 5.32
C LEU A 37 -2.58 -5.17 4.87
N TYR A 38 -3.02 -4.40 3.89
CA TYR A 38 -2.38 -3.12 3.55
C TYR A 38 -3.30 -2.00 4.00
N ILE A 39 -2.78 -1.09 4.83
CA ILE A 39 -3.57 0.00 5.40
C ILE A 39 -2.94 1.32 4.99
N VAL A 40 -3.75 2.18 4.38
CA VAL A 40 -3.35 3.54 4.03
C VAL A 40 -4.21 4.52 4.79
N THR A 41 -3.59 5.47 5.47
CA THR A 41 -4.29 6.66 5.99
C THR A 41 -3.80 7.89 5.24
N ASP A 42 -4.74 8.75 4.86
CA ASP A 42 -4.51 10.07 4.31
C ASP A 42 -5.48 11.09 4.94
N ASP A 43 -5.52 12.32 4.44
CA ASP A 43 -6.38 13.41 4.92
C ASP A 43 -7.89 13.12 4.80
N LYS A 44 -8.30 12.16 3.96
CA LYS A 44 -9.71 11.79 3.82
C LYS A 44 -10.14 10.66 4.75
N GLY A 45 -9.23 9.80 5.17
CA GLY A 45 -9.58 8.66 6.00
C GLY A 45 -8.58 7.51 6.01
N VAL A 46 -9.07 6.35 6.45
CA VAL A 46 -8.34 5.09 6.52
C VAL A 46 -8.93 4.09 5.52
N TYR A 47 -8.07 3.52 4.69
CA TYR A 47 -8.39 2.55 3.65
C TYR A 47 -7.71 1.23 3.99
N VAL A 48 -8.51 0.17 4.17
CA VAL A 48 -8.02 -1.15 4.56
C VAL A 48 -8.20 -2.11 3.38
N PHE A 49 -7.11 -2.69 2.91
CA PHE A 49 -7.07 -3.63 1.80
C PHE A 49 -6.73 -5.03 2.32
N ASN A 50 -7.66 -5.98 2.16
CA ASN A 50 -7.35 -7.40 2.36
C ASN A 50 -6.69 -7.94 1.08
N ILE A 51 -5.38 -8.16 1.12
CA ILE A 51 -4.61 -8.53 -0.09
C ILE A 51 -5.08 -9.87 -0.68
N ASN A 52 -5.61 -10.79 0.13
CA ASN A 52 -6.13 -12.07 -0.38
C ASN A 52 -7.38 -11.90 -1.27
N LYS A 53 -8.07 -10.76 -1.19
CA LYS A 53 -9.28 -10.47 -1.98
C LYS A 53 -8.98 -9.64 -3.24
N ILE A 54 -7.74 -9.22 -3.44
CA ILE A 54 -7.35 -8.39 -4.59
C ILE A 54 -6.86 -9.30 -5.71
N ASN A 55 -7.42 -9.12 -6.91
CA ASN A 55 -6.89 -9.76 -8.10
C ASN A 55 -5.64 -9.01 -8.58
N LEU A 56 -4.47 -9.43 -8.09
CA LEU A 56 -3.18 -8.85 -8.46
C LEU A 56 -2.81 -9.08 -9.94
N GLY A 57 -3.35 -10.12 -10.58
CA GLY A 57 -3.07 -10.40 -12.00
C GLY A 57 -3.61 -9.32 -12.95
N ASN A 58 -4.65 -8.60 -12.53
CA ASN A 58 -5.26 -7.51 -13.30
C ASN A 58 -4.73 -6.13 -12.90
N LYS A 59 -3.72 -6.06 -12.02
CA LYS A 59 -3.20 -4.78 -11.54
C LYS A 59 -2.25 -4.16 -12.53
N LYS A 60 -2.47 -2.88 -12.81
CA LYS A 60 -1.50 -2.06 -13.54
C LYS A 60 -0.25 -1.88 -12.68
N MET A 61 0.89 -2.34 -13.19
CA MET A 61 2.20 -2.01 -12.65
C MET A 61 2.60 -0.62 -13.14
N VAL A 62 3.07 0.23 -12.22
CA VAL A 62 3.63 1.53 -12.55
C VAL A 62 5.07 1.62 -12.06
N GLU A 63 5.94 2.16 -12.90
CA GLU A 63 7.31 2.50 -12.55
C GLU A 63 7.35 3.94 -12.03
N LYS A 64 8.06 4.17 -10.93
CA LYS A 64 8.31 5.52 -10.41
C LYS A 64 9.73 5.63 -9.89
N LEU A 65 10.40 6.71 -10.28
CA LEU A 65 11.68 7.10 -9.69
C LEU A 65 11.43 7.55 -8.24
N SER A 66 12.04 6.88 -7.27
CA SER A 66 11.84 7.11 -5.85
C SER A 66 13.16 6.98 -5.09
N PRO A 67 13.33 7.67 -3.96
CA PRO A 67 14.55 7.53 -3.17
C PRO A 67 14.69 6.11 -2.65
N VAL A 68 15.93 5.62 -2.55
CA VAL A 68 16.24 4.25 -2.05
C VAL A 68 15.61 4.05 -0.67
N GLN A 69 15.84 4.99 0.25
CA GLN A 69 15.22 5.08 1.57
C GLN A 69 14.58 6.47 1.75
N THR A 70 13.45 6.55 2.45
CA THR A 70 12.66 7.79 2.59
C THR A 70 13.19 8.70 3.68
N GLU A 71 13.87 8.12 4.66
CA GLU A 71 14.61 8.82 5.71
C GLU A 71 16.09 8.46 5.53
N PHE A 72 17.00 9.32 5.98
CA PHE A 72 18.46 9.32 5.76
C PHE A 72 18.92 10.04 4.49
N GLU A 73 20.07 10.71 4.60
CA GLU A 73 20.72 11.60 3.60
C GLU A 73 21.01 10.95 2.23
N ASN A 74 20.64 9.68 2.07
CA ASN A 74 20.79 8.93 0.83
C ASN A 74 19.66 9.26 -0.17
N ASN A 75 19.85 10.36 -0.88
CA ASN A 75 18.96 10.83 -1.95
C ASN A 75 19.14 10.06 -3.27
N LYS A 76 19.81 8.90 -3.27
CA LYS A 76 19.94 8.09 -4.49
C LYS A 76 18.54 7.69 -4.95
N MET A 77 18.24 8.03 -6.20
CA MET A 77 16.97 7.74 -6.82
C MET A 77 17.08 6.42 -7.59
N ILE A 78 16.13 5.51 -7.35
CA ILE A 78 16.03 4.23 -8.06
C ILE A 78 14.64 4.04 -8.63
N LYS A 79 14.56 3.24 -9.69
CA LYS A 79 13.28 2.79 -10.23
C LYS A 79 12.65 1.82 -9.24
N LYS A 80 11.41 2.12 -8.82
CA LYS A 80 10.59 1.25 -7.99
C LYS A 80 9.28 0.96 -8.71
N TYR A 81 8.78 -0.25 -8.53
CA TYR A 81 7.54 -0.72 -9.14
C TYR A 81 6.42 -0.77 -8.09
N PHE A 82 5.23 -0.33 -8.50
CA PHE A 82 4.06 -0.25 -7.64
C PHE A 82 2.84 -0.85 -8.32
N PHE A 83 1.94 -1.42 -7.52
CA PHE A 83 0.55 -1.61 -7.92
C PHE A 83 -0.30 -0.46 -7.38
N LEU A 84 -1.29 -0.07 -8.19
CA LEU A 84 -2.28 0.94 -7.83
C LEU A 84 -3.57 0.24 -7.39
N LEU A 85 -3.98 0.52 -6.16
CA LEU A 85 -5.22 0.00 -5.57
C LEU A 85 -6.29 1.10 -5.58
N GLY A 86 -7.40 0.84 -6.24
CA GLY A 86 -8.57 1.72 -6.22
C GLY A 86 -9.30 1.62 -4.90
N GLU A 87 -9.98 2.70 -4.49
CA GLU A 87 -10.74 2.71 -3.23
C GLU A 87 -11.87 1.68 -3.22
N ASN A 88 -12.44 1.34 -4.37
CA ASN A 88 -13.43 0.28 -4.55
C ASN A 88 -12.92 -1.12 -4.21
N GLU A 89 -11.60 -1.31 -4.09
CA GLU A 89 -10.98 -2.57 -3.68
C GLU A 89 -10.68 -2.63 -2.18
N ALA A 90 -10.87 -1.52 -1.47
CA ALA A 90 -10.73 -1.50 -0.03
C ALA A 90 -11.83 -2.36 0.59
N SER A 91 -11.44 -3.27 1.48
CA SER A 91 -12.37 -4.06 2.29
C SER A 91 -13.07 -3.21 3.35
N LYS A 92 -12.49 -2.06 3.73
CA LYS A 92 -13.11 -1.08 4.61
C LYS A 92 -12.56 0.30 4.32
N ILE A 93 -13.43 1.30 4.35
CA ILE A 93 -13.08 2.72 4.30
C ILE A 93 -13.67 3.39 5.53
N ILE A 94 -12.85 4.16 6.24
CA ILE A 94 -13.26 4.97 7.39
C ILE A 94 -12.96 6.41 7.02
N ASN A 95 -13.99 7.18 6.65
CA ASN A 95 -13.83 8.59 6.32
C ASN A 95 -13.72 9.42 7.60
N TYR A 96 -12.82 10.40 7.61
CA TYR A 96 -12.80 11.40 8.68
C TYR A 96 -13.98 12.34 8.53
N GLN A 97 -14.71 12.59 9.62
CA GLN A 97 -15.71 13.63 9.64
C GLN A 97 -14.99 14.98 9.55
N LYS A 98 -15.45 15.85 8.64
CA LYS A 98 -15.08 17.26 8.71
C LYS A 98 -15.68 17.79 10.02
N LYS A 99 -14.82 18.27 10.91
CA LYS A 99 -15.25 19.10 12.04
C LYS A 99 -15.88 20.39 11.53
#